data_AF-A0A1X9SU26-F1
#
_entry.id   AF-A0A1X9SU26-F1
#
_cell.length_a   1.000
_cell.length_b   1.000
_cell.length_c   1.000
_cell.angle_alpha   90.00
_cell.angle_beta   90.00
_cell.angle_gamma   90.00
#
_symmetry.space_group_name_H-M   'P 1'
#
loop_
_entity.id
_entity.type
_entity.pdbx_description
1 polymer ?
#
loop_
_entity_poly.entity_id
_entity_poly.type
_entity_poly.pdbx_seq_one_letter_code
_entity_poly.pdbx_strand_id
1 'polypeptide(L)'
;MRSAFTMIELVFVIVVLGILASIAVPRLVATKDDASAVTSATLLKDTIVQLTAYYTINGKLPAGELKSQSNLENLAPTYKKSLDKNEAWTSCLNITLASDTISVDDASNSSEPLCKTLVKIPAVKEWIDNDITLSSSGIFN
;
A
#
# COMPACT_ATOMS: atom_id res chain seq x y z
N MET A 1 53.71 -11.27 -17.40
CA MET A 1 53.12 -10.18 -18.20
C MET A 1 51.63 -10.22 -18.00
N ARG A 2 51.00 -9.15 -17.50
CA ARG A 2 49.54 -9.10 -17.33
C ARG A 2 48.91 -8.81 -18.69
N SER A 3 48.10 -9.73 -19.21
CA SER A 3 47.31 -9.49 -20.41
C SER A 3 46.29 -8.40 -20.12
N ALA A 4 46.42 -7.26 -20.80
CA ALA A 4 45.38 -6.24 -20.81
C ALA A 4 44.24 -6.72 -21.69
N PHE A 5 43.01 -6.56 -21.21
CA PHE A 5 41.79 -6.76 -22.01
C PHE A 5 41.85 -5.82 -23.22
N THR A 6 41.50 -6.30 -24.41
CA THR A 6 41.59 -5.49 -25.62
C THR A 6 40.51 -4.40 -25.61
N MET A 7 40.78 -3.25 -26.25
CA MET A 7 39.76 -2.20 -26.37
C MET A 7 38.48 -2.69 -27.06
N ILE A 8 38.60 -3.63 -28.01
CA ILE A 8 37.45 -4.17 -28.73
C ILE A 8 36.56 -5.05 -27.85
N GLU A 9 37.14 -5.86 -26.96
CA GLU A 9 36.34 -6.67 -26.03
C GLU A 9 35.57 -5.78 -25.04
N LEU A 10 36.16 -4.66 -24.61
CA LEU A 10 35.49 -3.69 -23.75
C LEU A 10 34.29 -3.04 -24.47
N VAL A 11 34.46 -2.65 -25.75
CA VAL A 11 33.37 -2.08 -26.56
C VAL A 11 32.24 -3.10 -26.78
N PHE A 12 32.58 -4.36 -27.04
CA PHE A 12 31.56 -5.41 -27.21
C PHE A 12 30.72 -5.60 -25.94
N VAL A 13 31.35 -5.61 -24.77
CA VAL A 13 30.66 -5.77 -23.49
C VAL A 13 29.67 -4.62 -23.22
N ILE A 14 30.06 -3.37 -23.44
CA ILE A 14 29.17 -2.22 -23.20
C ILE A 14 27.97 -2.22 -24.16
N VAL A 15 28.16 -2.64 -25.42
CA VAL A 15 27.06 -2.73 -26.40
C VAL A 15 26.07 -3.81 -25.98
N VAL A 16 26.55 -5.00 -25.60
CA VAL A 16 25.68 -6.09 -25.12
C VAL A 16 24.94 -5.68 -23.84
N LEU A 17 25.63 -5.08 -22.86
CA LEU A 17 25.00 -4.58 -21.64
C LEU A 17 23.97 -3.48 -21.93
N GLY A 18 24.24 -2.59 -22.89
CA GLY A 18 23.30 -1.55 -23.32
C GLY A 18 22.00 -2.12 -23.88
N ILE A 19 22.10 -3.14 -24.74
CA ILE A 19 20.92 -3.82 -25.32
C ILE A 19 20.13 -4.52 -24.21
N LEU A 20 20.79 -5.31 -23.36
CA LEU A 20 20.13 -6.02 -22.26
C LEU A 20 19.46 -5.06 -21.26
N ALA A 21 20.13 -3.96 -20.91
CA ALA A 21 19.58 -2.95 -19.99
C ALA A 21 18.31 -2.30 -20.54
N SER A 22 18.26 -2.01 -21.85
CA SER A 22 17.08 -1.40 -22.47
C SER A 22 15.80 -2.24 -22.35
N ILE A 23 15.94 -3.57 -22.33
CA ILE A 23 14.81 -4.51 -22.22
C ILE A 23 14.50 -4.81 -20.74
N ALA A 24 15.53 -4.89 -19.88
CA ALA A 24 15.37 -5.27 -18.48
C ALA A 24 14.83 -4.14 -17.60
N VAL A 25 15.27 -2.90 -17.81
CA VAL A 25 14.91 -1.75 -16.95
C VAL A 25 13.40 -1.49 -16.90
N PRO A 26 12.66 -1.45 -18.03
CA PRO A 26 11.21 -1.18 -17.99
C PRO A 26 10.44 -2.23 -17.17
N ARG A 27 10.83 -3.50 -17.25
CA ARG A 27 10.19 -4.59 -16.49
C ARG A 27 10.47 -4.48 -15.00
N LEU A 28 11.68 -4.09 -14.62
CA LEU A 28 12.08 -3.95 -13.21
C LEU A 28 11.33 -2.81 -12.52
N VAL A 29 11.14 -1.68 -13.21
CA VAL A 29 10.36 -0.54 -12.67
C VAL A 29 8.90 -0.95 -12.45
N ALA A 30 8.24 -1.56 -13.44
CA ALA A 30 6.86 -1.99 -13.31
C ALA A 30 6.65 -2.99 -12.15
N THR A 31 7.53 -3.98 -12.03
CA THR A 31 7.43 -5.00 -10.97
C THR A 31 7.65 -4.41 -9.58
N LYS A 32 8.54 -3.41 -9.45
CA LYS A 32 8.82 -2.74 -8.18
C LYS A 32 7.59 -1.97 -7.69
N ASP A 33 6.92 -1.26 -8.59
CA ASP A 33 5.74 -0.47 -8.26
C ASP A 33 4.55 -1.38 -7.88
N ASP A 34 4.39 -2.50 -8.61
CA ASP A 34 3.39 -3.53 -8.29
C ASP A 34 3.65 -4.17 -6.91
N ALA A 35 4.92 -4.51 -6.60
CA ALA A 35 5.29 -5.06 -5.30
C ALA A 35 5.04 -4.09 -4.14
N SER A 36 5.31 -2.80 -4.37
CA SER A 36 5.02 -1.75 -3.40
C SER A 36 3.51 -1.62 -3.16
N ALA A 37 2.69 -1.67 -4.21
CA ALA A 37 1.23 -1.63 -4.08
C ALA A 37 0.66 -2.83 -3.29
N VAL A 38 1.18 -4.05 -3.52
CA VAL A 38 0.77 -5.24 -2.75
C VAL A 38 1.18 -5.13 -1.28
N THR A 39 2.36 -4.57 -1.00
CA THR A 39 2.81 -4.32 0.38
C THR A 39 1.88 -3.32 1.06
N SER A 40 1.54 -2.22 0.39
CA SER A 40 0.57 -1.23 0.88
C SER A 40 -0.81 -1.81 1.13
N ALA A 41 -1.32 -2.67 0.23
CA ALA A 41 -2.59 -3.37 0.44
C ALA A 41 -2.55 -4.28 1.68
N THR A 42 -1.40 -4.88 1.97
CA THR A 42 -1.22 -5.71 3.18
C THR A 42 -1.24 -4.84 4.45
N LEU A 43 -0.56 -3.69 4.43
CA LEU A 43 -0.58 -2.75 5.56
C LEU A 43 -1.98 -2.15 5.80
N LEU A 44 -2.73 -1.89 4.73
CA LEU A 44 -4.14 -1.49 4.80
C LEU A 44 -5.00 -2.61 5.42
N LYS A 45 -4.81 -3.86 4.97
CA LYS A 45 -5.49 -5.02 5.56
C LYS A 45 -5.22 -5.13 7.06
N ASP A 46 -3.95 -5.02 7.46
CA ASP A 46 -3.56 -5.09 8.87
C ASP A 46 -4.19 -3.95 9.68
N THR A 47 -4.31 -2.76 9.10
CA THR A 47 -5.00 -1.60 9.68
C THR A 47 -6.48 -1.91 9.92
N ILE A 48 -7.17 -2.48 8.93
CA ILE A 48 -8.58 -2.88 9.04
C ILE A 48 -8.76 -3.96 10.13
N VAL A 49 -7.86 -4.93 10.20
CA VAL A 49 -7.88 -5.97 11.25
C VAL A 49 -7.69 -5.37 12.63
N GLN A 50 -6.76 -4.43 12.80
CA GLN A 50 -6.54 -3.73 14.07
C GLN A 50 -7.78 -2.94 14.50
N LEU A 51 -8.42 -2.28 13.55
CA LEU A 51 -9.62 -1.51 13.78
C LEU A 51 -10.82 -2.40 14.15
N THR A 52 -10.95 -3.55 13.50
CA THR A 52 -11.94 -4.58 13.84
C THR A 52 -11.70 -5.16 15.23
N ALA A 53 -10.43 -5.41 15.59
CA ALA A 53 -10.06 -5.85 16.93
C ALA A 53 -10.40 -4.78 17.99
N TYR A 54 -10.15 -3.51 17.68
CA TYR A 54 -10.53 -2.40 18.54
C TYR A 54 -12.05 -2.32 18.74
N TYR A 55 -12.85 -2.46 17.67
CA TYR A 55 -14.31 -2.52 17.74
C TYR A 55 -14.79 -3.71 18.59
N THR A 56 -14.14 -4.86 18.48
CA THR A 56 -14.51 -6.05 19.27
C THR A 56 -14.29 -5.84 20.78
N ILE A 57 -13.27 -5.07 21.17
CA ILE A 57 -12.94 -4.81 22.58
C ILE A 57 -13.78 -3.64 23.14
N ASN A 58 -13.96 -2.57 22.36
CA ASN A 58 -14.58 -1.32 22.83
C ASN A 58 -16.06 -1.18 22.45
N GLY A 59 -16.56 -2.04 21.55
CA GLY A 59 -17.94 -2.06 21.05
C GLY A 59 -18.31 -0.92 20.11
N LYS A 60 -17.44 0.08 19.91
CA LYS A 60 -17.64 1.24 19.03
C LYS A 60 -16.31 1.73 18.47
N LEU A 61 -16.34 2.25 17.25
CA LEU A 61 -15.23 3.00 16.67
C LEU A 61 -15.37 4.51 16.95
N PRO A 62 -14.25 5.24 17.09
CA PRO A 62 -14.30 6.69 17.16
C PRO A 62 -14.67 7.26 15.78
N ALA A 63 -15.54 8.27 15.75
CA ALA A 63 -16.00 8.86 14.49
C ALA A 63 -14.95 9.81 13.90
N GLY A 64 -14.91 9.90 12.58
CA GLY A 64 -14.07 10.81 11.81
C GLY A 64 -12.89 10.12 11.12
N GLU A 65 -12.04 10.92 10.49
CA GLU A 65 -10.89 10.41 9.75
C GLU A 65 -9.89 9.71 10.69
N LEU A 66 -9.36 8.56 10.26
CA LEU A 66 -8.38 7.78 11.01
C LEU A 66 -7.10 8.59 11.29
N LYS A 67 -6.65 9.41 10.32
CA LYS A 67 -5.47 10.28 10.43
C LYS A 67 -5.57 11.29 11.59
N SER A 68 -6.80 11.69 11.91
CA SER A 68 -7.09 12.75 12.89
C SER A 68 -7.38 12.19 14.29
N GLN A 69 -7.30 10.87 14.47
CA GLN A 69 -7.60 10.23 15.75
C GLN A 69 -6.47 10.43 16.76
N SER A 70 -6.82 10.93 17.94
CA SER A 70 -5.86 11.16 19.04
C SER A 70 -5.23 9.88 19.59
N ASN A 71 -5.93 8.73 19.45
CA ASN A 71 -5.48 7.42 19.93
C ASN A 71 -5.05 6.48 18.80
N LEU A 72 -4.51 7.03 17.71
CA LEU A 72 -4.13 6.25 16.53
C LEU A 72 -3.15 5.09 16.86
N GLU A 73 -2.31 5.24 17.88
CA GLU A 73 -1.37 4.19 18.31
C GLU A 73 -2.07 2.93 18.84
N ASN A 74 -3.22 3.10 19.50
CA ASN A 74 -4.01 1.99 20.05
C ASN A 74 -5.07 1.49 19.05
N LEU A 75 -5.55 2.38 18.18
CA LEU A 75 -6.59 2.10 17.21
C LEU A 75 -6.06 1.36 15.98
N ALA A 76 -4.93 1.84 15.44
CA ALA A 76 -4.28 1.30 14.25
C ALA A 76 -2.77 1.56 14.29
N PRO A 77 -2.01 0.83 15.13
CA PRO A 77 -0.56 1.00 15.24
C PRO A 77 0.19 0.81 13.91
N THR A 78 -0.32 -0.04 13.01
CA THR A 78 0.28 -0.19 11.67
C THR A 78 0.12 1.08 10.86
N TYR A 79 -1.08 1.66 10.86
CA TYR A 79 -1.37 2.91 10.15
C TYR A 79 -0.50 4.06 10.66
N LYS A 80 -0.35 4.19 11.99
CA LYS A 80 0.54 5.18 12.59
C LYS A 80 1.98 5.02 12.10
N LYS A 81 2.53 3.79 12.15
CA LYS A 81 3.90 3.52 11.70
C LYS A 81 4.10 3.89 10.22
N SER A 82 3.10 3.64 9.38
CA SER A 82 3.12 4.01 7.97
C SER A 82 3.05 5.52 7.76
N LEU A 83 2.29 6.24 8.61
CA LEU A 83 2.24 7.69 8.61
C LEU A 83 3.57 8.32 9.05
N ASP A 84 4.16 7.81 10.13
CA ASP A 84 5.45 8.29 10.66
C ASP A 84 6.61 8.06 9.67
N LYS A 85 6.51 7.00 8.86
CA LYS A 85 7.46 6.69 7.77
C LYS A 85 7.17 7.44 6.47
N ASN A 86 6.11 8.25 6.42
CA ASN A 86 5.65 8.96 5.23
C ASN A 86 5.49 8.03 4.02
N GLU A 87 4.86 6.88 4.22
CA GLU A 87 4.62 5.91 3.15
C GLU A 87 3.55 6.44 2.17
N ALA A 88 3.83 6.34 0.87
CA ALA A 88 2.99 6.91 -0.19
C ALA A 88 1.53 6.44 -0.18
N TRP A 89 1.25 5.23 0.31
CA TRP A 89 -0.14 4.73 0.36
C TRP A 89 -1.02 5.47 1.36
N THR A 90 -0.43 6.08 2.40
CA THR A 90 -1.18 6.83 3.42
C THR A 90 -1.77 8.13 2.86
N SER A 91 -1.20 8.68 1.79
CA SER A 91 -1.75 9.82 1.05
C SER A 91 -2.71 9.41 -0.06
N CYS A 92 -2.60 8.18 -0.58
CA CYS A 92 -3.51 7.65 -1.62
C CYS A 92 -4.92 7.35 -1.10
N LEU A 93 -5.07 6.97 0.18
CA LEU A 93 -6.34 6.53 0.75
C LEU A 93 -6.72 7.34 1.98
N ASN A 94 -7.99 7.73 2.06
CA ASN A 94 -8.58 8.32 3.25
C ASN A 94 -9.46 7.25 3.92
N ILE A 95 -9.20 6.99 5.20
CA ILE A 95 -9.97 6.02 5.98
C ILE A 95 -10.84 6.84 6.93
N THR A 96 -12.16 6.76 6.74
CA THR A 96 -13.15 7.43 7.57
C THR A 96 -13.86 6.39 8.43
N LEU A 97 -13.97 6.69 9.71
CA LEU A 97 -14.61 5.82 10.69
C LEU A 97 -15.98 6.37 11.06
N ALA A 98 -16.98 5.50 11.09
CA ALA A 98 -18.22 5.71 11.82
C ALA A 98 -18.32 4.65 12.93
N SER A 99 -19.34 4.76 13.79
CA SER A 99 -19.50 3.92 15.00
C SER A 99 -19.36 2.41 14.77
N ASP A 100 -19.77 1.95 13.61
CA ASP A 100 -19.91 0.55 13.18
C ASP A 100 -19.46 0.33 11.73
N THR A 101 -18.90 1.34 11.06
CA THR A 101 -18.48 1.24 9.65
C THR A 101 -17.09 1.83 9.44
N ILE A 102 -16.36 1.24 8.50
CA ILE A 102 -15.06 1.71 8.04
C ILE A 102 -15.20 1.99 6.55
N SER A 103 -15.11 3.26 6.18
CA SER A 103 -15.13 3.71 4.79
C SER A 103 -13.70 3.98 4.33
N VAL A 104 -13.35 3.46 3.16
CA VAL A 104 -12.04 3.68 2.53
C VAL A 104 -12.26 4.41 1.21
N ASP A 105 -11.86 5.67 1.16
CA ASP A 105 -12.02 6.53 -0.01
C ASP A 105 -10.68 6.72 -0.75
N ASP A 106 -10.73 6.73 -2.08
CA ASP A 106 -9.59 7.13 -2.91
C ASP A 106 -9.37 8.65 -2.76
N ALA A 107 -8.27 9.03 -2.12
CA ALA A 107 -7.90 10.42 -1.96
C ALA A 107 -7.24 10.91 -3.26
N SER A 108 -7.90 11.87 -3.91
CA SER A 108 -7.71 12.51 -5.24
C SER A 108 -6.31 12.73 -5.88
N ASN A 109 -5.20 12.26 -5.34
CA ASN A 109 -3.89 12.28 -5.98
C ASN A 109 -3.57 10.94 -6.69
N SER A 110 -4.52 10.40 -7.45
CA SER A 110 -4.40 9.16 -8.24
C SER A 110 -3.38 9.20 -9.40
N SER A 111 -2.47 10.18 -9.39
CA SER A 111 -1.44 10.41 -10.42
C SER A 111 -0.12 9.71 -10.11
N GLU A 112 0.12 9.26 -8.87
CA GLU A 112 1.25 8.38 -8.59
C GLU A 112 0.99 6.97 -9.14
N PRO A 113 1.99 6.33 -9.78
CA PRO A 113 1.84 5.00 -10.35
C PRO A 113 1.42 3.96 -9.29
N LEU A 114 1.87 4.17 -8.06
CA LEU A 114 1.55 3.30 -6.92
C LEU A 114 0.07 3.36 -6.53
N CYS A 115 -0.53 4.56 -6.38
CA CYS A 115 -1.94 4.68 -6.03
C CYS A 115 -2.85 4.03 -7.09
N LYS A 116 -2.52 4.23 -8.37
CA LYS A 116 -3.28 3.65 -9.50
C LYS A 116 -3.22 2.13 -9.52
N THR A 117 -2.08 1.53 -9.13
CA THR A 117 -1.97 0.07 -9.00
C THR A 117 -2.68 -0.43 -7.74
N LEU A 118 -2.57 0.31 -6.62
CA LEU A 118 -3.19 -0.05 -5.35
C LEU A 118 -4.72 -0.16 -5.44
N VAL A 119 -5.39 0.83 -6.03
CA VAL A 119 -6.86 0.85 -6.19
C VAL A 119 -7.36 -0.26 -7.13
N LYS A 120 -6.51 -0.75 -8.05
CA LYS A 120 -6.86 -1.87 -8.94
C LYS A 120 -6.78 -3.24 -8.27
N ILE A 121 -6.13 -3.34 -7.10
CA ILE A 121 -6.07 -4.61 -6.37
C ILE A 121 -7.50 -4.98 -5.97
N PRO A 122 -7.99 -6.19 -6.30
CA PRO A 122 -9.40 -6.54 -6.17
C PRO A 122 -9.92 -6.40 -4.73
N ALA A 123 -9.11 -6.78 -3.73
CA ALA A 123 -9.47 -6.62 -2.32
C ALA A 123 -9.62 -5.15 -1.91
N VAL A 124 -8.72 -4.28 -2.38
CA VAL A 124 -8.78 -2.84 -2.07
C VAL A 124 -9.97 -2.21 -2.77
N LYS A 125 -10.23 -2.58 -4.02
CA LYS A 125 -11.40 -2.15 -4.76
C LYS A 125 -12.70 -2.54 -4.04
N GLU A 126 -12.76 -3.75 -3.51
CA GLU A 126 -13.94 -4.23 -2.77
C GLU A 126 -14.21 -3.40 -1.51
N TRP A 127 -13.16 -2.99 -0.78
CA TRP A 127 -13.28 -2.13 0.42
C TRP A 127 -13.62 -0.67 0.10
N ILE A 128 -13.28 -0.20 -1.10
CA ILE A 128 -13.67 1.14 -1.57
C ILE A 128 -15.12 1.12 -2.06
N ASP A 129 -15.51 0.09 -2.81
CA ASP A 129 -16.85 -0.02 -3.37
C ASP A 129 -17.89 -0.43 -2.30
N ASN A 130 -17.48 -1.19 -1.27
CA ASN A 130 -18.33 -1.61 -0.17
C ASN A 130 -17.70 -1.17 1.16
N ASP A 131 -18.38 -0.28 1.87
CA ASP A 131 -18.03 0.07 3.25
C ASP A 131 -17.96 -1.19 4.12
N ILE A 132 -16.96 -1.25 4.99
CA ILE A 132 -16.78 -2.39 5.88
C ILE A 132 -17.67 -2.18 7.10
N THR A 133 -18.82 -2.85 7.13
CA THR A 133 -19.75 -2.79 8.27
C THR A 133 -19.37 -3.82 9.34
N LEU A 134 -19.14 -3.38 10.56
CA LEU A 134 -18.84 -4.17 11.74
C LEU A 134 -20.12 -4.37 12.56
N SER A 135 -21.13 -5.06 12.03
CA SER A 135 -22.32 -5.39 12.82
C SER A 135 -22.06 -6.62 13.69
N SER A 136 -22.32 -6.48 14.99
CA SER A 136 -22.25 -7.50 16.06
C SER A 136 -23.04 -8.80 15.79
N SER A 137 -23.75 -8.91 14.69
CA SER A 137 -24.65 -10.05 14.39
C SER A 137 -24.02 -11.18 13.55
N GLY A 138 -22.72 -11.14 13.23
CA GLY A 138 -22.10 -12.13 12.34
C GLY A 138 -20.76 -12.74 12.76
N ILE A 139 -20.26 -12.49 13.96
CA ILE A 139 -18.95 -13.04 14.38
C ILE A 139 -19.10 -14.45 15.02
N PHE A 140 -20.33 -14.90 15.27
CA PHE A 140 -20.66 -16.25 15.72
C PHE A 140 -21.91 -16.79 15.00
N ASN A 141 -21.81 -17.08 13.70
CA ASN A 141 -22.57 -18.19 13.12
C ASN A 141 -21.92 -18.69 11.82
#